data_AF-A0A7X7GU74-F1
#
_entry.id   AF-A0A7X7GU74-F1
#
_cell.length_a   1.000
_cell.length_b   1.000
_cell.length_c   1.000
_cell.angle_alpha   90.00
_cell.angle_beta   90.00
_cell.angle_gamma   90.00
#
_symmetry.space_group_name_H-M   'P 1'
#
loop_
_entity.id
_entity.type
_entity.pdbx_description
1 polymer ?
#
loop_
_entity_poly.entity_id
_entity_poly.type
_entity_poly.pdbx_seq_one_letter_code
_entity_poly.pdbx_strand_id
1 'polypeptide(L)'
;MSNADRPRRFLLTREPTTALADDDLPPVVARMVVEIRSDGSRTVARGAIEDLQSGERVALRADASTPMALASELAKGLLRTPALAREAVRAVLPGILRRKR
;
A
#
# COMPACT_ATOMS: atom_id res chain seq x y z
N MET A 1 8.77 27.22 -21.95
CA MET A 1 7.74 26.25 -22.35
C MET A 1 7.69 25.18 -21.27
N SER A 2 6.52 24.97 -20.67
CA SER A 2 6.27 24.16 -19.47
C SER A 2 6.42 22.66 -19.75
N ASN A 3 7.25 21.97 -18.96
CA ASN A 3 7.40 20.51 -18.97
C ASN A 3 6.43 19.88 -17.96
N ALA A 4 5.14 20.19 -18.08
CA ALA A 4 4.12 19.67 -17.20
C ALA A 4 3.29 18.61 -17.93
N ASP A 5 3.17 17.46 -17.27
CA ASP A 5 2.16 16.43 -17.52
C ASP A 5 2.44 15.41 -18.63
N ARG A 6 3.56 14.67 -18.49
CA ARG A 6 3.62 13.32 -19.09
C ARG A 6 2.93 12.35 -18.13
N PRO A 7 1.96 11.54 -18.60
CA PRO A 7 1.37 10.51 -17.76
C PRO A 7 2.49 9.59 -17.28
N ARG A 8 2.59 9.41 -15.95
CA ARG A 8 3.52 8.46 -15.33
C ARG A 8 3.09 7.05 -15.77
N ARG A 9 3.59 6.64 -16.93
CA ARG A 9 3.42 5.29 -17.44
C ARG A 9 4.03 4.38 -16.38
N PHE A 10 3.21 3.50 -15.82
CA PHE A 10 3.65 2.53 -14.83
C PHE A 10 4.59 1.55 -15.54
N LEU A 11 5.88 1.87 -15.55
CA LEU A 11 6.91 1.02 -16.12
C LEU A 11 7.32 0.05 -15.03
N LEU A 12 7.03 -1.23 -15.26
CA LEU A 12 7.58 -2.31 -14.45
C LEU A 12 9.05 -2.48 -14.85
N THR A 13 9.91 -1.61 -14.33
CA THR A 13 11.35 -1.79 -14.44
C THR A 13 11.80 -2.83 -13.43
N ARG A 14 12.66 -3.74 -13.87
CA ARG A 14 13.24 -4.77 -13.01
C ARG A 14 14.43 -4.18 -12.25
N GLU A 15 14.16 -3.21 -11.41
CA GLU A 15 15.18 -2.64 -10.53
C GLU A 15 15.34 -3.53 -9.29
N PRO A 16 16.58 -3.70 -8.78
CA PRO A 16 16.79 -4.38 -7.51
C PRO A 16 16.05 -3.62 -6.41
N THR A 17 15.45 -4.34 -5.44
CA THR A 17 14.64 -3.73 -4.36
C THR A 17 15.38 -2.64 -3.58
N THR A 18 16.71 -2.67 -3.55
CA THR A 18 17.57 -1.65 -2.95
C THR A 18 17.58 -0.32 -3.70
N ALA A 19 17.20 -0.29 -4.98
CA ALA A 19 17.10 0.94 -5.77
C ALA A 19 15.84 1.77 -5.45
N LEU A 20 14.96 1.28 -4.57
CA LEU A 20 13.81 2.03 -4.04
C LEU A 20 14.18 2.83 -2.78
N ALA A 21 15.43 2.76 -2.32
CA ALA A 21 15.94 3.60 -1.25
C ALA A 21 16.21 5.01 -1.81
N ASP A 22 15.16 5.82 -1.89
CA ASP A 22 15.31 7.28 -2.04
C ASP A 22 15.61 7.86 -0.65
N ASP A 23 16.76 8.52 -0.49
CA ASP A 23 17.16 9.15 0.77
C ASP A 23 16.21 10.27 1.20
N ASP A 24 15.38 10.78 0.28
CA ASP A 24 14.38 11.83 0.51
C ASP A 24 12.98 11.30 0.90
N LEU A 25 12.77 9.98 0.96
CA LEU A 25 11.49 9.41 1.37
C LEU A 25 11.33 9.32 2.89
N PRO A 26 10.09 9.41 3.41
CA PRO A 26 9.83 9.08 4.81
C PRO A 26 10.27 7.65 5.17
N PRO A 27 10.58 7.38 6.45
CA PRO A 27 10.96 6.05 6.89
C PRO A 27 9.93 4.98 6.51
N VAL A 28 10.40 3.79 6.19
CA VAL A 28 9.53 2.63 5.97
C VAL A 28 8.90 2.23 7.30
N VAL A 29 7.58 2.38 7.42
CA VAL A 29 6.82 2.00 8.62
C VAL A 29 6.12 0.65 8.49
N ALA A 30 5.95 0.16 7.27
CA ALA A 30 5.33 -1.14 7.02
C ALA A 30 5.83 -1.76 5.72
N ARG A 31 5.74 -3.10 5.63
CA ARG A 31 6.05 -3.87 4.43
C ARG A 31 4.90 -4.83 4.12
N MET A 32 4.59 -5.00 2.86
CA MET A 32 3.58 -5.95 2.40
C MET A 32 4.14 -6.77 1.25
N VAL A 33 4.00 -8.09 1.34
CA VAL A 33 4.33 -9.02 0.26
C VAL A 33 3.08 -9.85 -0.03
N VAL A 34 2.68 -9.87 -1.29
CA VAL A 34 1.47 -10.57 -1.76
C VAL A 34 1.80 -11.43 -2.96
N GLU A 35 1.48 -12.72 -2.84
CA GLU A 35 1.37 -13.64 -3.96
C GLU A 35 -0.04 -13.52 -4.54
N ILE A 36 -0.14 -13.33 -5.87
CA ILE A 36 -1.41 -13.33 -6.60
C ILE A 36 -1.40 -14.52 -7.55
N ARG A 37 -2.39 -15.40 -7.42
CA ARG A 37 -2.62 -16.55 -8.31
C ARG A 37 -3.92 -16.32 -9.07
N SER A 38 -3.88 -16.39 -10.39
CA SER A 38 -5.05 -16.22 -11.24
C SER A 38 -5.05 -17.25 -12.36
N ASP A 39 -6.20 -17.85 -12.64
CA ASP A 39 -6.44 -18.73 -13.79
C ASP A 39 -7.40 -18.11 -14.83
N GLY A 40 -7.74 -16.82 -14.66
CA GLY A 40 -8.67 -16.09 -15.51
C GLY A 40 -10.14 -16.17 -15.08
N SER A 41 -10.51 -17.16 -14.27
CA SER A 41 -11.87 -17.31 -13.70
C SER A 41 -11.91 -17.01 -12.19
N ARG A 42 -10.79 -17.22 -11.51
CA ARG A 42 -10.62 -16.98 -10.09
C ARG A 42 -9.28 -16.32 -9.84
N THR A 43 -9.26 -15.36 -8.92
CA THR A 43 -8.05 -14.72 -8.44
C THR A 43 -7.96 -14.81 -6.93
N VAL A 44 -6.80 -15.21 -6.41
CA VAL A 44 -6.54 -15.33 -4.98
C VAL A 44 -5.24 -14.59 -4.66
N ALA A 45 -5.29 -13.72 -3.65
CA ALA A 45 -4.12 -13.12 -3.03
C ALA A 45 -3.84 -13.74 -1.66
N ARG A 46 -2.56 -14.01 -1.39
CA ARG A 46 -2.07 -14.46 -0.09
C ARG A 46 -0.79 -13.73 0.26
N GLY A 47 -0.59 -13.39 1.52
CA GLY A 47 0.58 -12.62 1.90
C GLY A 47 0.65 -12.31 3.37
N ALA A 48 1.47 -11.32 3.70
CA ALA A 48 1.52 -10.74 5.03
C ALA A 48 1.81 -9.24 4.94
N ILE A 49 1.32 -8.52 5.93
CA ILE A 49 1.71 -7.14 6.24
C ILE A 49 2.51 -7.19 7.53
N GLU A 50 3.68 -6.58 7.52
CA GLU A 50 4.54 -6.37 8.69
C GLU A 50 4.53 -4.88 9.05
N ASP A 51 4.14 -4.57 10.28
CA ASP A 51 4.34 -3.25 10.87
C ASP A 51 5.74 -3.20 11.50
N LEU A 52 6.59 -2.32 11.00
CA LEU A 52 7.98 -2.19 11.46
C LEU A 52 8.10 -1.39 12.76
N GLN A 53 7.06 -0.65 13.17
CA GLN A 53 7.06 0.06 14.44
C GLN A 53 6.77 -0.87 15.63
N SER A 54 5.83 -1.80 15.48
CA SER A 54 5.43 -2.75 16.54
C SER A 54 6.03 -4.15 16.39
N GLY A 55 6.50 -4.51 15.19
CA GLY A 55 6.90 -5.88 14.83
C GLY A 55 5.73 -6.83 14.57
N GLU A 56 4.49 -6.34 14.59
CA GLU A 56 3.29 -7.15 14.33
C GLU A 56 3.25 -7.62 12.87
N ARG A 57 2.89 -8.90 12.68
CA ARG A 57 2.69 -9.50 11.35
C ARG A 57 1.28 -10.03 11.22
N VAL A 58 0.55 -9.51 10.23
CA VAL A 58 -0.82 -9.90 9.94
C VAL A 58 -0.87 -10.67 8.63
N ALA A 59 -1.41 -11.89 8.67
CA ALA A 59 -1.64 -12.68 7.47
C ALA A 59 -2.72 -12.03 6.60
N LEU A 60 -2.49 -12.00 5.29
CA LEU A 60 -3.41 -11.46 4.31
C LEU A 60 -3.95 -12.59 3.42
N ARG A 61 -5.26 -12.61 3.24
CA ARG A 61 -5.93 -13.44 2.23
C ARG A 61 -7.11 -12.69 1.63
N ALA A 62 -7.18 -12.67 0.31
CA ALA A 62 -8.32 -12.16 -0.43
C ALA A 62 -8.65 -13.12 -1.58
N ASP A 63 -9.93 -13.40 -1.78
CA ASP A 63 -10.45 -14.17 -2.92
C ASP A 63 -11.35 -13.23 -3.73
N ALA A 64 -11.15 -13.15 -5.05
CA ALA A 64 -11.89 -12.25 -5.92
C ALA A 64 -12.08 -12.85 -7.33
N SER A 65 -13.13 -12.43 -8.04
CA SER A 65 -13.41 -12.84 -9.41
C SER A 65 -12.71 -11.99 -10.47
N THR A 66 -12.16 -10.83 -10.08
CA THR A 66 -11.44 -9.92 -11.00
C THR A 66 -10.26 -9.23 -10.28
N PRO A 67 -9.24 -8.76 -11.03
CA PRO A 67 -8.12 -8.01 -10.45
C PRO A 67 -8.54 -6.72 -9.72
N MET A 68 -9.55 -6.01 -10.23
CA MET A 68 -10.04 -4.78 -9.59
C MET A 68 -10.75 -5.09 -8.27
N ALA A 69 -11.56 -6.15 -8.23
CA ALA A 69 -12.18 -6.62 -7.00
C ALA A 69 -11.13 -7.05 -5.96
N LEU A 70 -10.05 -7.71 -6.41
CA LEU A 70 -8.93 -8.07 -5.53
C LEU A 70 -8.29 -6.82 -4.90
N ALA A 71 -7.99 -5.80 -5.70
CA ALA A 71 -7.42 -4.54 -5.19
C ALA A 71 -8.32 -3.88 -4.14
N SER A 72 -9.65 -3.91 -4.33
CA SER A 72 -10.61 -3.40 -3.35
C SER A 72 -10.57 -4.19 -2.03
N GLU A 73 -10.53 -5.52 -2.08
CA GLU A 73 -10.44 -6.36 -0.88
C GLU A 73 -9.12 -6.15 -0.12
N LEU A 74 -8.01 -6.02 -0.84
CA LEU A 74 -6.70 -5.69 -0.24
C LEU A 74 -6.73 -4.32 0.45
N ALA A 75 -7.31 -3.30 -0.19
CA ALA A 75 -7.45 -1.97 0.39
C ALA A 75 -8.31 -1.98 1.67
N LYS A 76 -9.41 -2.72 1.68
CA LYS A 76 -10.24 -2.92 2.90
C LYS A 76 -9.45 -3.63 4.01
N GLY A 77 -8.61 -4.60 3.65
CA GLY A 77 -7.72 -5.30 4.59
C GLY A 77 -6.74 -4.34 5.27
N LEU A 78 -6.10 -3.46 4.49
CA LEU A 78 -5.15 -2.46 5.02
C LEU A 78 -5.79 -1.51 6.04
N LEU A 79 -7.05 -1.10 5.81
CA LEU A 79 -7.80 -0.24 6.73
C LEU A 79 -8.14 -0.92 8.07
N ARG A 80 -8.11 -2.26 8.11
CA ARG A 80 -8.40 -3.04 9.32
C ARG A 80 -7.15 -3.32 10.16
N THR A 81 -5.96 -2.98 9.67
CA THR A 81 -4.71 -3.14 10.41
C THR A 81 -4.52 -1.98 11.41
N PRO A 82 -4.52 -2.23 12.74
CA PRO A 82 -4.59 -1.17 13.76
C PRO A 82 -3.42 -0.16 13.72
N ALA A 83 -2.22 -0.62 13.39
CA ALA A 83 -1.03 0.22 13.30
C ALA A 83 -1.13 1.25 12.17
N LEU A 84 -1.56 0.82 10.98
CA LEU A 84 -1.73 1.67 9.80
C LEU A 84 -2.88 2.68 9.99
N ALA A 85 -3.95 2.27 10.67
CA ALA A 85 -5.06 3.16 11.00
C ALA A 85 -4.64 4.29 11.94
N ARG A 86 -3.78 4.02 12.94
CA ARG A 86 -3.28 5.05 13.88
C ARG A 86 -2.41 6.11 13.17
N GLU A 87 -1.54 5.69 12.26
CA GLU A 87 -0.72 6.63 11.49
C GLU A 87 -1.54 7.44 10.48
N ALA A 88 -2.52 6.82 9.79
CA ALA A 88 -3.42 7.55 8.89
C ALA A 88 -4.23 8.63 9.64
N VAL A 89 -4.72 8.33 10.85
CA VAL A 89 -5.42 9.30 11.70
C VAL A 89 -4.47 10.43 12.13
N ARG A 90 -3.22 10.12 12.51
CA ARG A 90 -2.21 11.14 12.87
C ARG A 90 -1.84 12.05 11.71
N ALA A 91 -1.73 11.54 10.49
CA ALA A 91 -1.40 12.33 9.30
C ALA A 91 -2.52 13.30 8.91
N VAL A 92 -3.79 12.94 9.15
CA VAL A 92 -4.96 13.76 8.76
C VAL A 92 -5.37 14.77 9.84
N LEU A 93 -5.16 14.46 11.12
CA LEU A 93 -5.50 15.32 12.26
C LEU A 93 -4.99 16.78 12.18
N PRO A 94 -3.71 17.05 11.83
CA PRO A 94 -3.19 18.42 11.80
C PRO A 94 -3.83 19.27 10.68
N GLY A 95 -4.32 18.66 9.60
CA GLY A 95 -5.03 19.38 8.53
C GLY A 95 -6.42 19.87 8.94
N ILE A 96 -7.09 19.15 9.84
CA ILE A 96 -8.44 19.47 10.32
C ILE A 96 -8.40 20.57 11.39
N LEU A 97 -7.39 20.52 12.28
CA LEU A 97 -7.24 21.51 13.36
C LEU A 97 -6.77 22.89 12.86
N ARG A 98 -6.13 22.95 11.70
CA ARG A 98 -5.64 24.21 11.09
C ARG A 98 -6.72 25.02 10.37
N ARG A 99 -7.91 24.44 10.11
CA ARG A 99 -9.04 25.15 9.46
C ARG A 99 -9.93 25.94 10.43
N LYS A 100 -9.66 25.88 11.73
CA LYS A 100 -10.45 26.53 12.79
C LYS A 100 -9.76 27.71 13.50
N ARG A 101 -8.62 28.20 12.99
CA ARG A 101 -8.00 29.46 13.43
C ARG A 101 -8.06 30.50 12.34
#